data_AF-X6CPZ3-F1
#
_entry.id   AF-X6CPZ3-F1
#
_cell.length_a   1.000
_cell.length_b   1.000
_cell.length_c   1.000
_cell.angle_alpha   90.00
_cell.angle_beta   90.00
_cell.angle_gamma   90.00
#
_symmetry.space_group_name_H-M   'P 1'
#
loop_
_entity.id
_entity.type
_entity.pdbx_description
1 polymer ?
#
loop_
_entity_poly.entity_id
_entity_poly.type
_entity_poly.pdbx_seq_one_letter_code
_entity_poly.pdbx_strand_id
1 'polypeptide(L)'
;MTVAWTPHRFTGGLLALDTANTVVLRGDPQRTFDRFDDPAEIARFAEAASGFRADELGDRRLAVSSPSTIAPVVLSIREATDRLFRGAVSKGVLATADLPGFLTACAEGLAGSRTEIGAPGRPFGDPVTPIAFETALAVSALSLLRDDTVARLRICPNCTWLFVDRSRNSSRLWCDMAVCGNRQKASRHYRRRRMAAHEVKDA
;
A
#
# COMPACT_ATOMS: atom_id res chain seq x y z
N MET A 1 6.28 -8.26 17.75
CA MET A 1 4.89 -8.06 18.20
C MET A 1 3.99 -8.44 17.04
N THR A 2 3.11 -9.43 17.19
CA THR A 2 2.31 -9.92 16.08
C THR A 2 1.35 -8.85 15.58
N VAL A 3 1.32 -8.61 14.28
CA VAL A 3 0.42 -7.62 13.67
C VAL A 3 -0.93 -8.28 13.39
N ALA A 4 -2.00 -7.66 13.85
CA ALA A 4 -3.33 -8.02 13.38
C ALA A 4 -3.51 -7.51 11.95
N TRP A 5 -3.81 -8.34 10.97
CA TRP A 5 -4.08 -7.91 9.60
C TRP A 5 -5.59 -7.76 9.38
N THR A 6 -6.07 -6.52 9.23
CA THR A 6 -7.50 -6.17 9.15
C THR A 6 -7.79 -5.44 7.85
N PRO A 7 -9.06 -5.35 7.39
CA PRO A 7 -9.41 -4.66 6.14
C PRO A 7 -8.86 -3.22 6.07
N HIS A 8 -8.86 -2.49 7.19
CA HIS A 8 -8.35 -1.11 7.27
C HIS A 8 -6.83 -0.98 7.04
N ARG A 9 -6.07 -2.08 7.01
CA ARG A 9 -4.65 -2.11 6.65
C ARG A 9 -4.43 -2.36 5.15
N PHE A 10 -5.48 -2.70 4.41
CA PHE A 10 -5.47 -2.96 2.95
C PHE A 10 -6.26 -1.87 2.21
N THR A 11 -5.87 -0.62 2.43
CA THR A 11 -6.63 0.56 1.97
C THR A 11 -5.95 1.33 0.84
N GLY A 12 -4.74 0.92 0.47
CA GLY A 12 -3.98 1.46 -0.64
C GLY A 12 -4.64 1.20 -1.99
N GLY A 13 -5.44 0.14 -2.09
CA GLY A 13 -6.22 -0.13 -3.31
C GLY A 13 -5.48 -0.96 -4.35
N LEU A 14 -4.22 -1.31 -4.13
CA LEU A 14 -3.42 -2.28 -4.88
C LEU A 14 -2.46 -2.97 -3.92
N LEU A 15 -2.11 -4.24 -4.18
CA LEU A 15 -1.21 -5.04 -3.34
C LEU A 15 0.11 -4.29 -3.08
N ALA A 16 0.71 -3.71 -4.12
CA ALA A 16 1.96 -2.94 -3.99
C ALA A 16 1.86 -1.73 -3.06
N LEU A 17 0.71 -1.03 -3.05
CA LEU A 17 0.50 0.10 -2.14
C LEU A 17 0.21 -0.37 -0.72
N ASP A 18 -0.54 -1.47 -0.55
CA ASP A 18 -0.76 -2.07 0.76
C ASP A 18 0.55 -2.57 1.38
N THR A 19 1.44 -3.12 0.56
CA THR A 19 2.81 -3.46 0.97
C THR A 19 3.64 -2.22 1.28
N ALA A 20 3.62 -1.16 0.47
CA ALA A 20 4.30 0.12 0.78
C ALA A 20 3.85 0.72 2.13
N ASN A 21 2.57 0.56 2.46
CA ASN A 21 1.93 1.05 3.67
C ASN A 21 2.15 0.15 4.91
N THR A 22 2.96 -0.91 4.82
CA THR A 22 3.39 -1.68 6.00
C THR A 22 4.30 -0.86 6.91
N VAL A 23 4.99 0.15 6.36
CA VAL A 23 5.68 1.18 7.14
C VAL A 23 4.67 2.22 7.61
N VAL A 24 4.39 2.20 8.90
CA VAL A 24 3.46 3.12 9.56
C VAL A 24 4.17 4.44 9.81
N LEU A 25 3.53 5.56 9.46
CA LEU A 25 4.06 6.92 9.72
C LEU A 25 5.50 7.13 9.23
N ARG A 26 5.81 6.66 8.00
CA ARG A 26 7.14 6.69 7.35
C ARG A 26 7.92 8.02 7.45
N GLY A 27 7.23 9.16 7.57
CA GLY A 27 7.85 10.50 7.68
C GLY A 27 8.04 11.03 9.11
N ASP A 28 7.76 10.23 10.14
CA ASP A 28 7.83 10.61 11.55
C ASP A 28 8.80 9.67 12.29
N PRO A 29 10.08 10.05 12.45
CA PRO A 29 11.11 9.16 13.03
C PRO A 29 10.80 8.66 14.45
N GLN A 30 9.98 9.39 15.22
CA GLN A 30 9.63 9.01 16.59
C GLN A 30 8.46 8.04 16.67
N ARG A 31 7.63 7.99 15.62
CA ARG A 31 6.37 7.24 15.61
C ARG A 31 6.30 6.22 14.48
N THR A 32 7.34 6.14 13.68
CA THR A 32 7.46 5.17 12.58
C THR A 32 7.55 3.75 13.14
N PHE A 33 6.95 2.81 12.42
CA PHE A 33 6.98 1.39 12.76
C PHE A 33 6.91 0.56 11.48
N ASP A 34 7.90 -0.31 11.27
CA ASP A 34 7.90 -1.24 10.16
C ASP A 34 7.29 -2.59 10.57
N ARG A 35 6.16 -2.95 9.97
CA ARG A 35 5.50 -4.24 10.23
C ARG A 35 6.28 -5.43 9.69
N PHE A 36 7.19 -5.23 8.73
CA PHE A 36 8.05 -6.29 8.20
C PHE A 36 9.44 -6.31 8.82
N ASP A 37 9.66 -5.55 9.90
CA ASP A 37 10.87 -5.70 10.73
C ASP A 37 10.98 -7.13 11.29
N ASP A 38 9.83 -7.78 11.53
CA ASP A 38 9.73 -9.22 11.70
C ASP A 38 9.38 -9.89 10.36
N PRO A 39 10.29 -10.67 9.74
CA PRO A 39 10.02 -11.35 8.48
C PRO A 39 8.80 -12.27 8.54
N ALA A 40 8.43 -12.82 9.70
CA ALA A 40 7.27 -13.69 9.83
C ALA A 40 5.96 -12.98 9.45
N GLU A 41 5.91 -11.65 9.60
CA GLU A 41 4.76 -10.84 9.21
C GLU A 41 4.58 -10.75 7.68
N ILE A 42 5.61 -11.04 6.87
CA ILE A 42 5.48 -11.13 5.41
C ILE A 42 4.53 -12.26 5.02
N ALA A 43 4.66 -13.44 5.64
CA ALA A 43 3.75 -14.56 5.40
C ALA A 43 2.33 -14.26 5.88
N ARG A 44 2.20 -13.67 7.08
CA ARG A 44 0.89 -13.30 7.63
C ARG A 44 0.19 -12.22 6.79
N PHE A 45 0.96 -11.27 6.26
CA PHE A 45 0.46 -10.28 5.32
C PHE A 45 0.02 -10.92 4.02
N ALA A 46 0.83 -11.80 3.41
CA ALA A 46 0.49 -12.47 2.15
C ALA A 46 -0.79 -13.32 2.27
N GLU A 47 -0.98 -14.01 3.40
CA GLU A 47 -2.20 -14.75 3.69
C GLU A 47 -3.42 -13.81 3.78
N ALA A 48 -3.33 -12.72 4.56
CA ALA A 48 -4.41 -11.75 4.66
C ALA A 48 -4.70 -11.03 3.33
N ALA A 49 -3.66 -10.68 2.58
CA ALA A 49 -3.75 -10.04 1.28
C ALA A 49 -4.45 -10.94 0.25
N SER A 50 -4.24 -12.26 0.31
CA SER A 50 -4.94 -13.21 -0.55
C SER A 50 -6.47 -13.09 -0.44
N GLY A 51 -6.99 -12.77 0.75
CA GLY A 51 -8.41 -12.50 0.96
C GLY A 51 -8.80 -11.06 0.63
N PHE A 52 -8.12 -10.07 1.22
CA PHE A 52 -8.50 -8.66 1.08
C PHE A 52 -8.21 -8.05 -0.30
N ARG A 53 -7.39 -8.72 -1.12
CA ARG A 53 -7.06 -8.34 -2.50
C ARG A 53 -7.57 -9.35 -3.52
N ALA A 54 -8.53 -10.21 -3.16
CA ALA A 54 -9.09 -11.22 -4.05
C ALA A 54 -9.53 -10.64 -5.41
N ASP A 55 -10.20 -9.48 -5.41
CA ASP A 55 -10.62 -8.78 -6.64
C ASP A 55 -9.44 -8.41 -7.56
N GLU A 56 -8.30 -8.00 -6.99
CA GLU A 56 -7.10 -7.68 -7.77
C GLU A 56 -6.41 -8.95 -8.24
N LEU A 57 -6.28 -9.94 -7.37
CA LEU A 57 -5.55 -11.18 -7.60
C LEU A 57 -6.36 -12.18 -8.45
N GLY A 58 -7.64 -11.92 -8.71
CA GLY A 58 -8.55 -12.86 -9.35
C GLY A 58 -8.72 -14.13 -8.51
N ASP A 59 -8.92 -13.97 -7.20
CA ASP A 59 -8.99 -15.05 -6.19
C ASP A 59 -7.72 -15.90 -6.05
N ARG A 60 -6.63 -15.56 -6.74
CA ARG A 60 -5.37 -16.29 -6.66
C ARG A 60 -4.68 -16.07 -5.32
N ARG A 61 -4.34 -17.17 -4.63
CA ARG A 61 -3.63 -17.14 -3.34
C ARG A 61 -2.16 -16.76 -3.51
N LEU A 62 -1.64 -15.98 -2.57
CA LEU A 62 -0.22 -15.68 -2.44
C LEU A 62 0.49 -16.77 -1.65
N ALA A 63 1.65 -17.20 -2.14
CA ALA A 63 2.52 -18.16 -1.48
C ALA A 63 3.82 -17.49 -1.03
N VAL A 64 4.28 -17.85 0.17
CA VAL A 64 5.57 -17.45 0.72
C VAL A 64 6.36 -18.72 1.02
N SER A 65 7.45 -18.93 0.30
CA SER A 65 8.31 -20.12 0.47
C SER A 65 9.07 -20.08 1.79
N SER A 66 9.80 -18.99 2.04
CA SER A 66 10.51 -18.71 3.28
C SER A 66 10.50 -17.19 3.52
N PRO A 67 9.90 -16.70 4.62
CA PRO A 67 9.76 -15.26 4.83
C PRO A 67 11.11 -14.53 4.88
N SER A 68 12.09 -15.09 5.59
CA SER A 68 13.43 -14.50 5.69
C SER A 68 14.20 -14.52 4.37
N THR A 69 13.93 -15.50 3.51
CA THR A 69 14.59 -15.60 2.19
C THR A 69 14.04 -14.57 1.21
N ILE A 70 12.73 -14.36 1.19
CA ILE A 70 12.11 -13.40 0.26
C ILE A 70 12.12 -11.96 0.79
N ALA A 71 12.36 -11.76 2.09
CA ALA A 71 12.32 -10.44 2.73
C ALA A 71 13.15 -9.37 1.99
N PRO A 72 14.42 -9.60 1.61
CA PRO A 72 15.19 -8.57 0.90
C PRO A 72 14.53 -8.11 -0.41
N VAL A 73 13.98 -9.04 -1.19
CA VAL A 73 13.30 -8.74 -2.47
C VAL A 73 11.98 -8.00 -2.23
N VAL A 74 11.17 -8.48 -1.28
CA VAL A 74 9.90 -7.84 -0.90
C VAL A 74 10.14 -6.41 -0.42
N LEU A 75 11.14 -6.21 0.45
CA LEU A 75 11.49 -4.89 0.98
C LEU A 75 12.05 -3.99 -0.12
N SER A 76 12.87 -4.51 -1.05
CA SER A 76 13.38 -3.76 -2.21
C SER A 76 12.22 -3.22 -3.06
N ILE A 77 11.26 -4.07 -3.43
CA ILE A 77 10.08 -3.67 -4.21
C ILE A 77 9.24 -2.65 -3.42
N ARG A 78 9.02 -2.89 -2.13
CA ARG A 78 8.25 -2.00 -1.25
C ARG A 78 8.83 -0.59 -1.21
N GLU A 79 10.13 -0.48 -0.96
CA GLU A 79 10.81 0.81 -0.82
C GLU A 79 10.93 1.55 -2.15
N ALA A 80 11.22 0.84 -3.24
CA ALA A 80 11.26 1.44 -4.57
C ALA A 80 9.87 1.92 -5.03
N THR A 81 8.82 1.15 -4.73
CA THR A 81 7.42 1.54 -4.98
C THR A 81 7.05 2.79 -4.21
N ASP A 82 7.29 2.83 -2.89
CA ASP A 82 6.98 4.02 -2.08
C ASP A 82 7.72 5.25 -2.62
N ARG A 83 9.03 5.15 -2.85
CA ARG A 83 9.85 6.27 -3.34
C ARG A 83 9.31 6.85 -4.65
N LEU A 84 9.13 6.00 -5.66
CA LEU A 84 8.70 6.43 -7.01
C LEU A 84 7.32 7.08 -6.96
N PHE A 85 6.33 6.41 -6.37
CA PHE A 85 4.94 6.85 -6.43
C PHE A 85 4.61 7.93 -5.42
N ARG A 86 5.26 7.98 -4.25
CA ARG A 86 5.19 9.12 -3.35
C ARG A 86 5.77 10.36 -4.00
N GLY A 87 6.93 10.23 -4.65
CA GLY A 87 7.53 11.29 -5.45
C GLY A 87 6.59 11.78 -6.54
N ALA A 88 5.91 10.86 -7.24
CA ALA A 88 4.92 11.20 -8.25
C ALA A 88 3.73 12.00 -7.71
N VAL A 89 3.16 11.59 -6.57
CA VAL A 89 2.06 12.34 -5.93
C VAL A 89 2.53 13.74 -5.50
N SER A 90 3.74 13.86 -4.97
CA SER A 90 4.27 15.15 -4.50
C SER A 90 4.64 16.10 -5.64
N LYS A 91 5.18 15.59 -6.76
CA LYS A 91 5.66 16.40 -7.89
C LYS A 91 4.65 16.52 -9.04
N GLY A 92 3.60 15.70 -9.03
CA GLY A 92 2.64 15.58 -10.13
C GLY A 92 3.15 14.82 -11.35
N VAL A 93 4.38 14.29 -11.31
CA VAL A 93 5.05 13.59 -12.42
C VAL A 93 5.94 12.46 -11.91
N LEU A 94 6.04 11.36 -12.66
CA LEU A 94 7.00 10.29 -12.38
C LEU A 94 8.43 10.77 -12.69
N ALA A 95 9.33 10.61 -11.72
CA ALA A 95 10.73 10.94 -11.91
C ALA A 95 11.46 9.75 -12.55
N THR A 96 11.98 9.94 -13.77
CA THR A 96 12.78 8.91 -14.46
C THR A 96 14.04 8.53 -13.71
N ALA A 97 14.54 9.39 -12.81
CA ALA A 97 15.67 9.08 -11.93
C ALA A 97 15.39 7.94 -10.94
N ASP A 98 14.14 7.77 -10.50
CA ASP A 98 13.73 6.72 -9.56
C ASP A 98 13.29 5.43 -10.26
N LEU A 99 13.03 5.50 -11.58
CA LEU A 99 12.49 4.39 -12.37
C LEU A 99 13.46 3.20 -12.51
N PRO A 100 14.78 3.36 -12.74
CA PRO A 100 15.71 2.23 -12.82
C PRO A 100 15.72 1.37 -11.57
N GLY A 101 15.77 1.98 -10.38
CA GLY A 101 15.75 1.25 -9.12
C GLY A 101 14.45 0.48 -8.91
N PHE A 102 13.33 1.08 -9.29
CA PHE A 102 12.01 0.43 -9.28
C PHE A 102 11.94 -0.77 -10.23
N LEU A 103 12.40 -0.62 -11.47
CA LEU A 103 12.40 -1.69 -12.47
C LEU A 103 13.31 -2.84 -12.06
N THR A 104 14.50 -2.55 -11.50
CA THR A 104 15.41 -3.58 -10.98
C THR A 104 14.77 -4.38 -9.85
N ALA A 105 14.17 -3.70 -8.86
CA ALA A 105 13.49 -4.38 -7.76
C ALA A 105 12.33 -5.27 -8.25
N CYS A 106 11.54 -4.79 -9.22
CA CYS A 106 10.48 -5.59 -9.83
C CYS A 106 11.05 -6.80 -10.59
N ALA A 107 12.15 -6.63 -11.33
CA ALA A 107 12.80 -7.71 -12.06
C ALA A 107 13.33 -8.80 -11.10
N GLU A 108 13.86 -8.43 -9.93
CA GLU A 108 14.25 -9.37 -8.88
C GLU A 108 13.06 -10.19 -8.36
N GLY A 109 11.90 -9.57 -8.13
CA GLY A 109 10.67 -10.28 -7.73
C GLY A 109 10.10 -11.22 -8.79
N LEU A 110 10.45 -11.01 -10.05
CA LEU A 110 10.07 -11.84 -11.18
C LEU A 110 11.12 -12.92 -11.50
N ALA A 111 12.33 -12.81 -10.95
CA ALA A 111 13.44 -13.68 -11.29
C ALA A 111 13.10 -15.16 -11.02
N GLY A 112 13.26 -16.00 -12.04
CA GLY A 112 12.94 -17.44 -11.96
C GLY A 112 11.44 -17.78 -12.00
N SER A 113 10.55 -16.80 -12.00
CA SER A 113 9.11 -17.02 -12.14
C SER A 113 8.77 -17.48 -13.56
N ARG A 114 7.90 -18.49 -13.67
CA ARG A 114 7.32 -18.97 -14.94
C ARG A 114 5.81 -18.72 -15.00
N THR A 115 5.35 -17.76 -14.21
CA THR A 115 3.93 -17.48 -14.08
C THR A 115 3.43 -16.67 -15.27
N GLU A 116 2.43 -17.19 -15.98
CA GLU A 116 1.70 -16.43 -16.99
C GLU A 116 0.65 -15.53 -16.32
N ILE A 117 0.53 -14.29 -16.79
CA ILE A 117 -0.33 -13.25 -16.22
C ILE A 117 -1.02 -12.45 -17.33
N GLY A 118 -2.00 -11.61 -16.97
CA GLY A 118 -2.61 -10.65 -17.90
C GLY A 118 -3.71 -11.20 -18.81
N ALA A 119 -4.18 -12.43 -18.58
CA ALA A 119 -5.33 -12.96 -19.30
C ALA A 119 -6.63 -12.22 -18.92
N PRO A 120 -7.61 -12.06 -19.83
CA PRO A 120 -8.89 -11.41 -19.52
C PRO A 120 -9.59 -12.04 -18.31
N GLY A 121 -9.94 -11.21 -17.32
CA GLY A 121 -10.54 -11.68 -16.05
C GLY A 121 -9.59 -12.44 -15.12
N ARG A 122 -8.33 -12.64 -15.51
CA ARG A 122 -7.28 -13.34 -14.73
C ARG A 122 -5.97 -12.54 -14.77
N PRO A 123 -5.96 -11.32 -14.21
CA PRO A 123 -4.81 -10.42 -14.29
C PRO A 123 -3.53 -11.02 -13.68
N PHE A 124 -3.66 -11.90 -12.69
CA PHE A 124 -2.55 -12.60 -12.04
C PHE A 124 -2.45 -14.07 -12.43
N GLY A 125 -3.07 -14.52 -13.53
CA GLY A 125 -2.97 -15.91 -14.00
C GLY A 125 -3.99 -16.86 -13.36
N ASP A 126 -3.72 -18.16 -13.45
CA ASP A 126 -4.66 -19.21 -13.00
C ASP A 126 -4.80 -19.26 -11.46
N PRO A 127 -6.02 -19.03 -10.90
CA PRO A 127 -6.24 -19.05 -9.46
C PRO A 127 -6.05 -20.43 -8.81
N VAL A 128 -6.05 -21.52 -9.58
CA VAL A 128 -5.88 -22.88 -9.05
C VAL A 128 -4.51 -23.06 -8.39
N THR A 129 -3.47 -22.40 -8.92
CA THR A 129 -2.11 -22.51 -8.38
C THR A 129 -1.75 -21.23 -7.63
N PRO A 130 -1.21 -21.30 -6.40
CA PRO A 130 -0.72 -20.10 -5.72
C PRO A 130 0.39 -19.41 -6.53
N ILE A 131 0.47 -18.08 -6.42
CA ILE A 131 1.56 -17.27 -7.00
C ILE A 131 2.54 -16.87 -5.90
N ALA A 132 3.84 -16.90 -6.18
CA ALA A 132 4.85 -16.39 -5.25
C ALA A 132 4.59 -14.92 -4.92
N PHE A 133 4.70 -14.56 -3.63
CA PHE A 133 4.34 -13.21 -3.17
C PHE A 133 5.17 -12.12 -3.86
N GLU A 134 6.48 -12.29 -3.97
CA GLU A 134 7.40 -11.37 -4.65
C GLU A 134 7.06 -11.19 -6.12
N THR A 135 6.59 -12.24 -6.81
CA THR A 135 6.13 -12.16 -8.20
C THR A 135 4.84 -11.35 -8.29
N ALA A 136 3.82 -11.66 -7.46
CA ALA A 136 2.58 -10.90 -7.45
C ALA A 136 2.81 -9.43 -7.05
N LEU A 137 3.71 -9.18 -6.10
CA LEU A 137 4.07 -7.85 -5.66
C LEU A 137 4.70 -7.04 -6.79
N ALA A 138 5.65 -7.63 -7.52
CA ALA A 138 6.28 -7.00 -8.69
C ALA A 138 5.25 -6.69 -9.80
N VAL A 139 4.34 -7.63 -10.10
CA VAL A 139 3.26 -7.42 -11.09
C VAL A 139 2.32 -6.30 -10.67
N SER A 140 1.87 -6.30 -9.40
CA SER A 140 1.03 -5.24 -8.85
C SER A 140 1.75 -3.89 -8.88
N ALA A 141 3.04 -3.85 -8.55
CA ALA A 141 3.85 -2.64 -8.57
C ALA A 141 3.96 -2.08 -9.99
N LEU A 142 4.29 -2.91 -10.98
CA LEU A 142 4.36 -2.52 -12.39
C LEU A 142 3.01 -1.98 -12.91
N SER A 143 1.89 -2.53 -12.42
CA SER A 143 0.55 -2.05 -12.81
C SER A 143 0.28 -0.59 -12.41
N LEU A 144 0.99 -0.07 -11.40
CA LEU A 144 0.88 1.34 -10.99
C LEU A 144 1.40 2.32 -12.03
N LEU A 145 2.24 1.88 -12.98
CA LEU A 145 2.79 2.76 -14.04
C LEU A 145 1.74 3.20 -15.07
N ARG A 146 0.52 2.64 -15.03
CA ARG A 146 -0.57 3.09 -15.91
C ARG A 146 -0.98 4.52 -15.58
N ASP A 147 -1.10 5.36 -16.61
CA ASP A 147 -1.43 6.79 -16.49
C ASP A 147 -2.70 7.04 -15.66
N ASP A 148 -3.73 6.22 -15.87
CA ASP A 148 -5.01 6.30 -15.16
C ASP A 148 -4.89 6.06 -13.65
N THR A 149 -3.94 5.21 -13.27
CA THR A 149 -3.65 4.86 -11.88
C THR A 149 -2.83 5.96 -11.22
N VAL A 150 -1.77 6.44 -11.87
CA VAL A 150 -0.91 7.52 -11.36
C VAL A 150 -1.71 8.79 -11.08
N ALA A 151 -2.60 9.18 -12.00
CA ALA A 151 -3.45 10.37 -11.85
C ALA A 151 -4.39 10.31 -10.62
N ARG A 152 -4.73 9.09 -10.18
CA ARG A 152 -5.61 8.82 -9.04
C ARG A 152 -4.85 8.53 -7.75
N LEU A 153 -3.51 8.49 -7.76
CA LEU A 153 -2.74 8.31 -6.54
C LEU A 153 -2.84 9.53 -5.63
N ARG A 154 -2.95 9.26 -4.32
CA ARG A 154 -3.05 10.28 -3.27
C ARG A 154 -2.26 9.82 -2.04
N ILE A 155 -1.84 10.79 -1.23
CA ILE A 155 -1.25 10.55 0.10
C ILE A 155 -2.27 11.00 1.15
N CYS A 156 -2.58 10.11 2.10
CA CYS A 156 -3.53 10.42 3.17
C CYS A 156 -2.95 11.49 4.10
N PRO A 157 -3.65 12.63 4.34
CA PRO A 157 -3.13 13.69 5.19
C PRO A 157 -3.08 13.33 6.68
N ASN A 158 -3.70 12.22 7.09
CA ASN A 158 -3.73 11.78 8.48
C ASN A 158 -2.65 10.75 8.83
N CYS A 159 -2.36 9.79 7.93
CA CYS A 159 -1.45 8.67 8.20
C CYS A 159 -0.34 8.50 7.16
N THR A 160 -0.26 9.39 6.16
CA THR A 160 0.75 9.44 5.09
C THR A 160 0.82 8.22 4.17
N TRP A 161 -0.15 7.30 4.27
CA TRP A 161 -0.29 6.17 3.37
C TRP A 161 -0.67 6.58 1.95
N LEU A 162 -0.10 5.85 0.97
CA LEU A 162 -0.45 5.97 -0.44
C LEU A 162 -1.74 5.19 -0.73
N PHE A 163 -2.63 5.74 -1.54
CA PHE A 163 -3.81 5.03 -2.00
C PHE A 163 -4.29 5.49 -3.38
N VAL A 164 -5.03 4.61 -4.06
CA VAL A 164 -5.74 4.94 -5.30
C VAL A 164 -7.12 5.50 -4.98
N ASP A 165 -7.42 6.69 -5.49
CA ASP A 165 -8.75 7.29 -5.44
C ASP A 165 -9.69 6.70 -6.50
N ARG A 166 -10.43 5.66 -6.10
CA ARG A 166 -11.47 5.01 -6.90
C ARG A 166 -12.83 5.73 -6.84
N SER A 167 -12.94 6.91 -6.22
CA SER A 167 -14.20 7.65 -6.23
C SER A 167 -14.52 8.17 -7.63
N ARG A 168 -15.82 8.25 -7.95
CA ARG A 168 -16.32 8.68 -9.26
C ARG A 168 -15.70 10.00 -9.73
N ASN A 169 -15.56 10.96 -8.82
CA ASN A 169 -15.11 12.31 -9.12
C ASN A 169 -13.66 12.58 -8.67
N SER A 170 -12.90 11.54 -8.31
CA SER A 170 -11.57 11.65 -7.69
C SER A 170 -11.51 12.66 -6.53
N SER A 171 -12.49 12.57 -5.63
CA SER A 171 -12.65 13.48 -4.49
C SER A 171 -12.32 12.85 -3.13
N ARG A 172 -11.73 11.64 -3.10
CA ARG A 172 -11.40 10.96 -1.84
C ARG A 172 -10.15 11.57 -1.22
N LEU A 173 -10.30 12.11 -0.01
CA LEU A 173 -9.18 12.72 0.74
C LEU A 173 -8.46 11.73 1.67
N TRP A 174 -9.13 10.68 2.13
CA TRP A 174 -8.64 9.78 3.18
C TRP A 174 -8.43 8.37 2.63
N CYS A 175 -7.33 7.72 3.01
CA CYS A 175 -7.11 6.31 2.67
C CYS A 175 -8.19 5.41 3.28
N ASP A 176 -8.84 5.79 4.37
CA ASP A 176 -9.97 5.07 4.93
C ASP A 176 -10.88 6.07 5.65
N MET A 177 -12.16 6.09 5.28
CA MET A 177 -13.13 7.00 5.89
C MET A 177 -13.44 6.59 7.34
N ALA A 178 -13.60 5.30 7.61
CA ALA A 178 -13.91 4.79 8.94
C ALA A 178 -12.78 5.03 9.95
N VAL A 179 -11.53 4.98 9.50
CA VAL A 179 -10.35 5.20 10.35
C VAL A 179 -9.84 6.65 10.29
N CYS A 180 -9.28 7.06 9.15
CA CYS A 180 -8.60 8.35 9.03
C CYS A 180 -9.59 9.51 8.95
N GLY A 181 -10.67 9.36 8.17
CA GLY A 181 -11.68 10.40 8.02
C GLY A 181 -12.41 10.69 9.34
N ASN A 182 -12.82 9.65 10.08
CA ASN A 182 -13.47 9.80 11.37
C ASN A 182 -12.53 10.37 12.44
N ARG A 183 -11.26 9.96 12.47
CA ARG A 183 -10.25 10.54 13.37
C ARG A 183 -10.13 12.06 13.15
N GLN A 184 -10.14 12.51 11.90
CA GLN A 184 -10.08 13.93 11.57
C GLN A 184 -11.35 14.69 11.94
N LYS A 185 -12.54 14.10 11.74
CA LYS A 185 -13.82 14.67 12.22
C LYS A 185 -13.81 14.84 13.74
N ALA A 186 -13.40 13.82 14.48
CA ALA A 186 -13.31 13.85 15.94
C ALA A 186 -12.32 14.93 16.43
N SER A 187 -11.13 15.00 15.81
CA SER A 187 -10.13 16.03 16.12
C SER A 187 -10.65 17.44 15.91
N ARG A 188 -11.37 17.70 14.81
CA ARG A 188 -12.01 19.01 14.53
C ARG A 188 -13.09 19.35 15.57
N HIS A 189 -13.94 18.40 15.93
CA HIS A 189 -14.98 18.60 16.94
C HIS A 189 -14.37 18.94 18.33
N TYR A 190 -13.33 18.21 18.74
CA TYR A 190 -12.64 18.46 19.99
C TYR A 190 -11.99 19.86 20.04
N ARG A 191 -11.31 20.28 18.96
CA ARG A 191 -10.74 21.64 18.87
C ARG A 191 -11.80 22.73 19.00
N ARG A 192 -12.95 22.59 18.31
CA ARG A 192 -14.07 23.54 18.42
C ARG A 192 -14.61 23.63 19.84
N ARG A 193 -14.80 22.50 20.52
CA ARG A 193 -15.26 22.49 21.92
C ARG A 193 -14.29 23.16 22.87
N ARG A 194 -12.98 22.99 22.68
CA ARG A 194 -11.96 23.65 23.51
C ARG A 194 -11.92 25.16 23.29
N MET A 195 -12.04 25.62 22.04
CA MET A 195 -12.12 27.04 21.72
C MET A 195 -13.35 27.67 22.37
N ALA A 196 -14.53 27.08 22.18
CA ALA A 196 -15.77 27.57 22.80
C ALA A 196 -15.70 27.58 24.34
N ALA A 197 -15.07 26.58 24.95
CA ALA A 197 -14.87 26.54 26.40
C ALA A 197 -13.80 27.51 26.93
N HIS A 198 -12.89 27.97 26.06
CA HIS A 198 -11.90 29.01 26.40
C HIS A 198 -12.50 30.40 26.27
N GLU A 199 -13.26 30.66 25.20
CA GLU A 199 -14.01 31.92 25.01
C GLU A 199 -15.03 32.16 26.14
N VAL A 200 -15.67 31.10 26.67
CA VAL A 200 -16.57 31.20 27.84
C VAL A 200 -15.82 31.43 29.16
N LYS A 201 -14.52 31.12 29.24
CA LYS A 201 -13.70 31.37 30.45
C LYS A 201 -13.05 32.75 30.46
N ASP A 202 -12.85 33.34 29.28
CA ASP A 202 -12.24 34.65 29.11
C ASP A 202 -13.28 35.79 28.98
N ALA A 203 -14.58 35.44 28.99
CA ALA A 203 -15.73 36.34 29.02
C ALA A 203 -16.34 36.41 30.43
#